data_AF-A0A7W0S205-F1
#
_entry.id   AF-A0A7W0S205-F1
#
_cell.length_a   1.000
_cell.length_b   1.000
_cell.length_c   1.000
_cell.angle_alpha   90.00
_cell.angle_beta   90.00
_cell.angle_gamma   90.00
#
_symmetry.space_group_name_H-M   'P 1'
#
loop_
_entity.id
_entity.type
_entity.pdbx_description
1 polymer ?
#
loop_
_entity_poly.entity_id
_entity_poly.type
_entity_poly.pdbx_seq_one_letter_code
_entity_poly.pdbx_strand_id
1 'polypeptide(L)'
;MPRPIILGVVGDSAAGKTTLTRGLVRLLGEEHVTHVAADDYHRYDRKQRAERQITPLHPDCNYMDIMEQDFAHLREGRAVLKPVYQHKDGTFGAPVYVQPKQFTVIEGLLGYHTEALCDCFDVRVFLAPPEDLRRQWKVQRDCSRRGYSTDQVLEELDRREPDSEAFIRPQQRRADLVVSFQPGDRSDQAHLDAKIGLREGLTHPDLSPFVDDNGGLSLTERKHERSLWIPGDIDPARGAEIEEAIWDRMHFASHLRSERLGEFTVGTELHRSESLALAQVLILYHLATARAAVALGGEGSRTEHRRVPAAAAEQLSS
;
A
#
# COMPACT_ATOMS: atom_id res chain seq x y z
N MET A 1 24.59 1.46 -11.74
CA MET A 1 23.22 2.00 -11.76
C MET A 1 22.79 2.20 -10.31
N PRO A 2 22.05 3.29 -9.98
CA PRO A 2 21.52 3.48 -8.63
C PRO A 2 20.59 2.32 -8.25
N ARG A 3 20.63 1.91 -6.97
CA ARG A 3 19.83 0.78 -6.48
C ARG A 3 18.32 0.99 -6.73
N PRO A 4 17.53 -0.09 -6.82
CA PRO A 4 16.07 0.00 -6.95
C PRO A 4 15.44 0.79 -5.80
N ILE A 5 14.34 1.48 -6.10
CA ILE A 5 13.47 2.11 -5.08
C ILE A 5 12.34 1.15 -4.76
N ILE A 6 12.13 0.84 -3.47
CA ILE A 6 11.11 -0.11 -3.04
C ILE A 6 9.91 0.59 -2.40
N LEU A 7 8.74 0.42 -3.01
CA LEU A 7 7.43 0.73 -2.43
C LEU A 7 6.88 -0.50 -1.70
N GLY A 8 6.63 -0.36 -0.41
CA GLY A 8 5.80 -1.31 0.34
C GLY A 8 4.34 -0.85 0.36
N VAL A 9 3.40 -1.76 0.12
CA VAL A 9 1.97 -1.54 0.34
C VAL A 9 1.42 -2.69 1.16
N VAL A 10 1.17 -2.42 2.44
CA VAL A 10 0.69 -3.42 3.41
C VAL A 10 -0.74 -3.10 3.82
N GLY A 11 -1.51 -4.11 4.15
CA GLY A 11 -2.89 -3.97 4.63
C GLY A 11 -3.59 -5.31 4.54
N ASP A 12 -4.77 -5.43 5.14
CA ASP A 12 -5.48 -6.71 5.15
C ASP A 12 -5.97 -7.10 3.72
N SER A 13 -6.39 -8.35 3.55
CA SER A 13 -7.04 -8.81 2.32
C SER A 13 -8.21 -7.89 1.99
N ALA A 14 -8.32 -7.56 0.70
CA ALA A 14 -9.35 -6.68 0.15
C ALA A 14 -9.28 -5.22 0.64
N ALA A 15 -8.16 -4.76 1.22
CA ALA A 15 -7.99 -3.37 1.62
C ALA A 15 -7.80 -2.36 0.46
N GLY A 16 -7.77 -2.81 -0.80
CA GLY A 16 -7.54 -1.95 -1.98
C GLY A 16 -6.10 -1.86 -2.50
N LYS A 17 -5.17 -2.68 -1.98
CA LYS A 17 -3.73 -2.63 -2.30
C LYS A 17 -3.44 -2.64 -3.80
N THR A 18 -3.96 -3.65 -4.49
CA THR A 18 -3.78 -3.84 -5.92
C THR A 18 -4.40 -2.72 -6.76
N THR A 19 -5.49 -2.10 -6.29
CA THR A 19 -6.09 -0.95 -6.98
C THR A 19 -5.17 0.26 -6.89
N LEU A 20 -4.65 0.54 -5.69
CA LEU A 20 -3.74 1.65 -5.44
C LEU A 20 -2.46 1.50 -6.27
N THR A 21 -1.82 0.34 -6.23
CA THR A 21 -0.54 0.09 -6.91
C THR A 21 -0.67 0.02 -8.42
N ARG A 22 -1.76 -0.51 -8.96
CA ARG A 22 -1.95 -0.65 -10.41
C ARG A 22 -1.86 0.68 -11.15
N GLY A 23 -2.40 1.76 -10.58
CA GLY A 23 -2.26 3.10 -11.16
C GLY A 23 -0.80 3.55 -11.19
N LEU A 24 -0.07 3.34 -10.08
CA LEU A 24 1.36 3.66 -9.99
C LEU A 24 2.20 2.87 -10.98
N VAL A 25 1.96 1.55 -11.11
CA VAL A 25 2.70 0.68 -12.05
C VAL A 25 2.47 1.11 -13.49
N ARG A 26 1.23 1.42 -13.87
CA ARG A 26 0.90 1.91 -15.22
C ARG A 26 1.62 3.22 -15.53
N LEU A 27 1.71 4.11 -14.55
CA LEU A 27 2.35 5.41 -14.70
C LEU A 27 3.87 5.29 -14.79
N LEU A 28 4.48 4.47 -13.95
CA LEU A 28 5.92 4.23 -13.92
C LEU A 28 6.44 3.44 -15.12
N GLY A 29 5.57 2.75 -15.86
CA GLY A 29 5.92 1.83 -16.95
C GLY A 29 6.18 0.42 -16.43
N GLU A 30 5.46 -0.58 -16.96
CA GLU A 30 5.57 -1.97 -16.53
C GLU A 30 7.00 -2.52 -16.73
N GLU A 31 7.71 -2.06 -17.74
CA GLU A 31 9.11 -2.37 -18.03
C GLU A 31 10.08 -1.85 -16.96
N HIS A 32 9.68 -0.86 -16.16
CA HIS A 32 10.49 -0.23 -15.11
C HIS A 32 10.13 -0.71 -13.70
N VAL A 33 9.04 -1.45 -13.54
CA VAL A 33 8.56 -1.95 -12.25
C VAL A 33 8.67 -3.47 -12.12
N THR A 34 9.25 -3.91 -11.02
CA THR A 34 9.17 -5.30 -10.53
C THR A 34 8.05 -5.40 -9.50
N HIS A 35 7.07 -6.28 -9.73
CA HIS A 35 5.98 -6.52 -8.77
C HIS A 35 6.23 -7.80 -7.97
N VAL A 36 6.05 -7.73 -6.66
CA VAL A 36 6.25 -8.85 -5.73
C VAL A 36 5.04 -8.94 -4.80
N ALA A 37 4.37 -10.10 -4.78
CA ALA A 37 3.34 -10.39 -3.79
C ALA A 37 3.97 -11.12 -2.60
N ALA A 38 3.88 -10.55 -1.40
CA ALA A 38 4.37 -11.19 -0.18
C ALA A 38 3.57 -12.47 0.17
N ASP A 39 2.36 -12.60 -0.36
CA ASP A 39 1.54 -13.82 -0.25
C ASP A 39 2.23 -15.04 -0.91
N ASP A 40 3.20 -14.83 -1.81
CA ASP A 40 4.00 -15.90 -2.40
C ASP A 40 4.86 -16.65 -1.37
N TYR A 41 5.15 -16.02 -0.23
CA TYR A 41 5.99 -16.56 0.84
C TYR A 41 5.19 -17.33 1.90
N HIS A 42 3.93 -17.69 1.62
CA HIS A 42 3.18 -18.59 2.48
C HIS A 42 3.93 -19.91 2.66
N ARG A 43 4.01 -20.36 3.91
CA ARG A 43 4.64 -21.64 4.29
C ARG A 43 3.75 -22.83 4.00
N TYR A 44 2.44 -22.62 4.11
CA TYR A 44 1.43 -23.66 3.98
C TYR A 44 0.41 -23.30 2.92
N ASP A 45 0.05 -24.26 2.08
CA ASP A 45 -1.04 -24.13 1.13
C ASP A 45 -2.41 -24.05 1.84
N ARG A 46 -3.50 -23.81 1.09
CA ARG A 46 -4.84 -23.63 1.69
C ARG A 46 -5.31 -24.86 2.48
N LYS A 47 -4.98 -26.08 2.04
CA LYS A 47 -5.38 -27.32 2.70
C LYS A 47 -4.58 -27.52 3.99
N GLN A 48 -3.27 -27.36 3.92
CA GLN A 48 -2.37 -27.48 5.06
C GLN A 48 -2.68 -26.47 6.17
N ARG A 49 -3.09 -25.24 5.81
CA ARG A 49 -3.54 -24.22 6.78
C ARG A 49 -4.82 -24.65 7.50
N ALA A 50 -5.78 -25.22 6.77
CA ALA A 50 -7.03 -25.71 7.37
C ALA A 50 -6.77 -26.86 8.36
N GLU A 51 -5.92 -27.82 7.99
CA GLU A 51 -5.51 -28.94 8.87
C GLU A 51 -4.81 -28.46 10.15
N ARG A 52 -4.02 -27.38 10.06
CA ARG A 52 -3.29 -26.79 11.18
C ARG A 52 -4.09 -25.75 11.97
N GLN A 53 -5.27 -25.39 11.50
CA GLN A 53 -6.09 -24.31 12.05
C GLN A 53 -5.32 -22.96 12.17
N ILE A 54 -4.41 -22.69 11.23
CA ILE A 54 -3.63 -21.45 11.18
C ILE A 54 -4.12 -20.57 10.03
N THR A 55 -4.18 -19.25 10.25
CA THR A 55 -4.57 -18.31 9.20
C THR A 55 -3.32 -17.83 8.43
N PRO A 56 -3.45 -17.37 7.17
CA PRO A 56 -2.33 -16.79 6.44
C PRO A 56 -1.81 -15.46 7.06
N LEU A 57 -2.54 -14.88 8.02
CA LEU A 57 -2.15 -13.65 8.70
C LEU A 57 -1.12 -13.90 9.81
N HIS A 58 -1.05 -15.13 10.33
CA HIS A 58 -0.09 -15.49 11.38
C HIS A 58 1.34 -15.57 10.81
N PRO A 59 2.35 -14.97 11.47
CA PRO A 59 3.75 -15.01 11.01
C PRO A 59 4.27 -16.42 10.76
N ASP A 60 3.99 -17.39 11.64
CA ASP A 60 4.38 -18.81 11.46
C ASP A 60 3.79 -19.50 10.21
N CYS A 61 2.78 -18.89 9.59
CA CYS A 61 2.22 -19.34 8.31
C CYS A 61 3.00 -18.81 7.10
N ASN A 62 4.09 -18.07 7.32
CA ASN A 62 4.87 -17.40 6.29
C ASN A 62 6.38 -17.67 6.52
N TYR A 63 7.14 -17.80 5.43
CA TYR A 63 8.60 -17.85 5.48
C TYR A 63 9.16 -16.43 5.66
N MET A 64 9.07 -15.91 6.88
CA MET A 64 9.47 -14.53 7.22
C MET A 64 10.96 -14.28 6.97
N ASP A 65 11.80 -15.26 7.28
CA ASP A 65 13.24 -15.26 7.04
C ASP A 65 13.60 -15.19 5.55
N ILE A 66 12.95 -16.00 4.72
CA ILE A 66 13.13 -15.98 3.26
C ILE A 66 12.64 -14.65 2.69
N MET A 67 11.51 -14.13 3.17
CA MET A 67 10.97 -12.84 2.74
C MET A 67 11.94 -11.69 3.05
N GLU A 68 12.50 -11.66 4.26
CA GLU A 68 13.53 -10.68 4.67
C GLU A 68 14.75 -10.74 3.76
N GLN A 69 15.28 -11.95 3.53
CA GLN A 69 16.44 -12.15 2.67
C GLN A 69 16.18 -11.67 1.24
N ASP A 70 15.06 -12.08 0.65
CA ASP A 70 14.73 -11.72 -0.73
C ASP A 70 14.48 -10.23 -0.89
N PHE A 71 13.83 -9.57 0.08
CA PHE A 71 13.61 -8.12 0.02
C PHE A 71 14.91 -7.32 0.15
N ALA A 72 15.83 -7.78 1.01
CA ALA A 72 17.16 -7.20 1.10
C ALA A 72 17.94 -7.37 -0.22
N HIS A 73 17.90 -8.56 -0.82
CA HIS A 73 18.50 -8.82 -2.13
C HIS A 73 17.94 -7.89 -3.21
N LEU A 74 16.61 -7.74 -3.28
CA LEU A 74 15.96 -6.86 -4.24
C LEU A 74 16.37 -5.40 -4.03
N ARG A 75 16.48 -4.93 -2.77
CA ARG A 75 16.94 -3.58 -2.44
C ARG A 75 18.36 -3.31 -2.90
N GLU A 76 19.23 -4.31 -2.82
CA GLU A 76 20.61 -4.25 -3.28
C GLU A 76 20.76 -4.42 -4.80
N GLY A 77 19.66 -4.61 -5.54
CA GLY A 77 19.69 -4.84 -6.98
C GLY A 77 20.06 -6.28 -7.38
N ARG A 78 20.00 -7.23 -6.44
CA ARG A 78 20.27 -8.65 -6.66
C ARG A 78 18.98 -9.40 -7.02
N ALA A 79 19.10 -10.33 -7.96
CA ALA A 79 17.98 -11.18 -8.34
C ALA A 79 17.68 -12.26 -7.29
N VAL A 80 16.42 -12.71 -7.26
CA VAL A 80 15.94 -13.74 -6.34
C VAL A 80 15.18 -14.82 -7.09
N LEU A 81 15.14 -16.03 -6.53
CA LEU A 81 14.29 -17.11 -7.01
C LEU A 81 13.02 -17.14 -6.15
N LYS A 82 12.06 -16.29 -6.52
CA LYS A 82 10.87 -16.01 -5.73
C LYS A 82 9.89 -17.19 -5.76
N PRO A 83 9.31 -17.63 -4.63
CA PRO A 83 8.21 -18.59 -4.64
C PRO A 83 6.97 -18.04 -5.36
N VAL A 84 5.99 -18.92 -5.60
CA VAL A 84 4.72 -18.55 -6.25
C VAL A 84 3.56 -19.22 -5.52
N TYR A 85 2.60 -18.41 -5.08
CA TYR A 85 1.33 -18.88 -4.51
C TYR A 85 0.16 -18.61 -5.48
N GLN A 86 -0.59 -19.65 -5.81
CA GLN A 86 -1.68 -19.57 -6.77
C GLN A 86 -3.01 -19.37 -6.05
N HIS A 87 -3.56 -18.15 -6.07
CA HIS A 87 -4.82 -17.86 -5.38
C HIS A 87 -6.04 -18.64 -5.90
N LYS A 88 -6.00 -19.11 -7.17
CA LYS A 88 -7.11 -19.81 -7.83
C LYS A 88 -7.50 -21.08 -7.06
N ASP A 89 -6.54 -21.97 -6.83
CA ASP A 89 -6.75 -23.23 -6.09
C ASP A 89 -6.11 -23.22 -4.69
N GLY A 90 -5.25 -22.24 -4.40
CA GLY A 90 -4.60 -22.09 -3.11
C GLY A 90 -3.37 -22.98 -2.95
N THR A 91 -2.69 -23.33 -4.05
CA THR A 91 -1.51 -24.20 -4.09
C THR A 91 -0.23 -23.44 -4.46
N PHE A 92 0.92 -24.13 -4.45
CA PHE A 92 2.21 -23.55 -4.83
C PHE A 92 2.57 -23.86 -6.29
N GLY A 93 3.14 -22.87 -6.96
CA GLY A 93 3.70 -23.00 -8.30
C GLY A 93 5.23 -23.18 -8.30
N ALA A 94 5.80 -23.37 -9.49
CA ALA A 94 7.25 -23.31 -9.67
C ALA A 94 7.76 -21.89 -9.34
N PRO A 95 8.92 -21.77 -8.69
CA PRO A 95 9.49 -20.46 -8.38
C PRO A 95 9.91 -19.74 -9.67
N VAL A 96 9.92 -18.40 -9.61
CA VAL A 96 10.24 -17.53 -10.74
C VAL A 96 11.49 -16.72 -10.45
N TYR A 97 12.39 -16.64 -11.43
CA TYR A 97 13.56 -15.78 -11.33
C TYR A 97 13.15 -14.32 -11.52
N VAL A 98 13.38 -13.51 -10.49
CA VAL A 98 12.97 -12.10 -10.45
C VAL A 98 14.20 -11.22 -10.36
N GLN A 99 14.38 -10.35 -11.35
CA GLN A 99 15.42 -9.33 -11.36
C GLN A 99 14.78 -7.98 -11.01
N PRO A 100 15.32 -7.23 -10.02
CA PRO A 100 14.75 -5.94 -9.65
C PRO A 100 15.01 -4.90 -10.76
N LYS A 101 13.96 -4.16 -11.12
CA LYS A 101 14.01 -3.03 -12.05
C LYS A 101 14.25 -1.73 -11.28
N GLN A 102 14.00 -0.58 -11.92
CA GLN A 102 14.20 0.73 -11.29
C GLN A 102 13.34 0.92 -10.04
N PHE A 103 12.11 0.40 -10.09
CA PHE A 103 11.19 0.39 -8.97
C PHE A 103 10.78 -1.04 -8.66
N THR A 104 10.62 -1.34 -7.37
CA THR A 104 10.02 -2.59 -6.90
C THR A 104 8.79 -2.27 -6.06
N VAL A 105 7.65 -2.83 -6.43
CA VAL A 105 6.39 -2.69 -5.68
C VAL A 105 6.12 -4.01 -4.98
N ILE A 106 6.04 -3.97 -3.66
CA ILE A 106 5.80 -5.14 -2.82
C ILE A 106 4.46 -4.96 -2.11
N GLU A 107 3.51 -5.84 -2.41
CA GLU A 107 2.19 -5.86 -1.77
C GLU A 107 2.07 -7.06 -0.83
N GLY A 108 1.47 -6.87 0.35
CA GLY A 108 1.33 -8.00 1.27
C GLY A 108 0.53 -7.76 2.52
N LEU A 109 0.50 -8.80 3.34
CA LEU A 109 -0.11 -8.81 4.67
C LEU A 109 0.90 -8.42 5.77
N LEU A 110 2.15 -8.88 5.66
CA LEU A 110 3.14 -8.85 6.74
C LEU A 110 4.42 -8.07 6.39
N GLY A 111 4.36 -7.20 5.37
CA GLY A 111 5.53 -6.49 4.87
C GLY A 111 6.22 -5.57 5.89
N TYR A 112 5.57 -5.19 6.99
CA TYR A 112 6.17 -4.39 8.06
C TYR A 112 6.24 -5.15 9.39
N HIS A 113 6.14 -6.47 9.38
CA HIS A 113 6.07 -7.28 10.59
C HIS A 113 7.36 -7.25 11.42
N THR A 114 8.53 -7.19 10.78
CA THR A 114 9.84 -7.10 11.43
C THR A 114 10.55 -5.78 11.07
N GLU A 115 11.56 -5.42 11.87
CA GLU A 115 12.41 -4.25 11.60
C GLU A 115 13.24 -4.46 10.32
N ALA A 116 13.78 -5.66 10.12
CA ALA A 116 14.53 -6.04 8.92
C ALA A 116 13.71 -5.85 7.63
N LEU A 117 12.43 -6.26 7.62
CA LEU A 117 11.55 -5.97 6.50
C LEU A 117 11.35 -4.47 6.32
N CYS A 118 11.09 -3.74 7.40
CA CYS A 118 10.87 -2.29 7.35
C CYS A 118 12.04 -1.53 6.73
N ASP A 119 13.28 -1.95 7.02
CA ASP A 119 14.51 -1.33 6.52
C ASP A 119 14.71 -1.57 5.01
N CYS A 120 13.95 -2.50 4.41
CA CYS A 120 14.01 -2.76 2.98
C CYS A 120 13.26 -1.70 2.13
N PHE A 121 12.32 -0.96 2.71
CA PHE A 121 11.43 -0.05 1.98
C PHE A 121 11.91 1.39 1.99
N ASP A 122 11.78 2.05 0.83
CA ASP A 122 12.00 3.49 0.72
C ASP A 122 10.73 4.28 1.04
N VAL A 123 9.56 3.73 0.66
CA VAL A 123 8.24 4.30 0.96
C VAL A 123 7.35 3.18 1.49
N ARG A 124 6.77 3.37 2.67
CA ARG A 124 5.87 2.40 3.32
C ARG A 124 4.45 2.93 3.37
N VAL A 125 3.56 2.34 2.58
CA VAL A 125 2.12 2.64 2.62
C VAL A 125 1.39 1.54 3.38
N PHE A 126 0.47 1.92 4.27
CA PHE A 126 -0.47 1.00 4.90
C PHE A 126 -1.91 1.38 4.52
N LEU A 127 -2.69 0.40 4.04
CA LEU A 127 -4.10 0.58 3.73
C LEU A 127 -4.99 0.15 4.90
N ALA A 128 -5.79 1.09 5.39
CA ALA A 128 -6.67 0.92 6.55
C ALA A 128 -8.10 1.40 6.26
N PRO A 129 -8.81 0.86 5.25
CA PRO A 129 -10.23 1.20 5.05
C PRO A 129 -11.07 0.75 6.26
N PRO A 130 -12.24 1.36 6.51
CA PRO A 130 -13.19 0.89 7.51
C PRO A 130 -13.56 -0.58 7.29
N GLU A 131 -13.75 -1.31 8.38
CA GLU A 131 -13.99 -2.76 8.34
C GLU A 131 -15.20 -3.12 7.49
N ASP A 132 -16.33 -2.42 7.67
CA ASP A 132 -17.55 -2.68 6.91
C ASP A 132 -17.34 -2.56 5.39
N LEU A 133 -16.64 -1.51 4.95
CA LEU A 133 -16.31 -1.29 3.54
C LEU A 133 -15.38 -2.40 3.01
N ARG A 134 -14.38 -2.80 3.81
CA ARG A 134 -13.47 -3.89 3.47
C ARG A 134 -14.19 -5.24 3.33
N ARG A 135 -15.12 -5.55 4.24
CA ARG A 135 -15.94 -6.77 4.19
C ARG A 135 -16.80 -6.79 2.93
N GLN A 136 -17.45 -5.66 2.59
CA GLN A 136 -18.22 -5.51 1.35
C GLN A 136 -17.36 -5.77 0.10
N TRP A 137 -16.18 -5.15 0.01
CA TRP A 137 -15.26 -5.40 -1.12
C TRP A 137 -14.81 -6.84 -1.21
N LYS A 138 -14.55 -7.50 -0.07
CA LYS A 138 -14.13 -8.90 -0.05
C LYS A 138 -15.25 -9.81 -0.54
N VAL A 139 -16.48 -9.63 -0.06
CA VAL A 139 -17.66 -10.38 -0.52
C VAL A 139 -17.85 -10.17 -2.02
N GLN A 140 -17.90 -8.92 -2.48
CA GLN A 140 -18.08 -8.60 -3.90
C GLN A 140 -17.02 -9.30 -4.77
N ARG A 141 -15.74 -9.23 -4.38
CA ARG A 141 -14.63 -9.83 -5.13
C ARG A 141 -14.63 -11.35 -5.09
N ASP A 142 -14.74 -11.94 -3.91
CA ASP A 142 -14.56 -13.38 -3.73
C ASP A 142 -15.78 -14.17 -4.23
N CYS A 143 -17.00 -13.62 -4.11
CA CYS A 143 -18.20 -14.22 -4.73
C CYS A 143 -18.17 -14.12 -6.26
N SER A 144 -17.82 -12.95 -6.82
CA SER A 144 -17.85 -12.75 -8.29
C SER A 144 -16.70 -13.42 -9.03
N ARG A 145 -15.49 -13.47 -8.44
CA ARG A 145 -14.28 -13.94 -9.15
C ARG A 145 -13.78 -15.30 -8.70
N ARG A 146 -14.18 -15.78 -7.52
CA ARG A 146 -13.64 -17.01 -6.92
C ARG A 146 -14.70 -18.06 -6.58
N GLY A 147 -15.98 -17.75 -6.78
CA GLY A 147 -17.09 -18.71 -6.64
C GLY A 147 -17.45 -19.08 -5.20
N TYR A 148 -17.03 -18.28 -4.21
CA TYR A 148 -17.44 -18.47 -2.82
C TYR A 148 -18.85 -17.96 -2.57
N SER A 149 -19.55 -18.52 -1.58
CA SER A 149 -20.79 -17.92 -1.06
C SER A 149 -20.49 -16.77 -0.11
N THR A 150 -21.46 -15.87 0.10
CA THR A 150 -21.34 -14.77 1.08
C THR A 150 -21.02 -15.30 2.48
N ASP A 151 -21.73 -16.34 2.93
CA ASP A 151 -21.53 -16.94 4.26
C ASP A 151 -20.10 -17.47 4.44
N GLN A 152 -19.56 -18.18 3.44
CA GLN A 152 -18.18 -18.67 3.46
C GLN A 152 -17.17 -17.52 3.60
N VAL A 153 -17.42 -16.39 2.94
CA VAL A 153 -16.53 -15.23 3.00
C VAL A 153 -16.60 -14.55 4.37
N LEU A 154 -17.80 -14.44 4.94
CA LEU A 154 -18.02 -13.81 6.25
C LEU A 154 -17.46 -14.66 7.39
N GLU A 155 -17.70 -15.97 7.39
CA GLU A 155 -17.12 -16.92 8.36
C GLU A 155 -15.59 -16.87 8.33
N GLU A 156 -15.00 -16.84 7.13
CA GLU A 156 -13.54 -16.75 6.97
C GLU A 156 -12.98 -15.39 7.44
N LEU A 157 -13.76 -14.31 7.33
CA LEU A 157 -13.40 -13.00 7.88
C LEU A 157 -13.41 -13.04 9.40
N ASP A 158 -14.49 -13.54 10.02
CA ASP A 158 -14.61 -13.64 11.48
C ASP A 158 -13.50 -14.53 12.07
N ARG A 159 -13.18 -15.64 11.41
CA ARG A 159 -12.08 -16.54 11.80
C ARG A 159 -10.71 -15.86 11.80
N ARG A 160 -10.50 -14.87 10.91
CA ARG A 160 -9.23 -14.17 10.73
C ARG A 160 -9.09 -12.94 11.62
N GLU A 161 -10.18 -12.46 12.20
CA GLU A 161 -10.20 -11.18 12.91
C GLU A 161 -9.19 -11.12 14.08
N PRO A 162 -9.04 -12.15 14.94
CA PRO A 162 -8.04 -12.12 16.00
C PRO A 162 -6.60 -11.99 15.47
N ASP A 163 -6.27 -12.67 14.36
CA ASP A 163 -4.94 -12.57 13.76
C ASP A 163 -4.75 -11.23 13.02
N SER A 164 -5.82 -10.65 12.47
CA SER A 164 -5.77 -9.30 11.87
C SER A 164 -5.46 -8.25 12.94
N GLU A 165 -6.10 -8.37 14.10
CA GLU A 165 -5.83 -7.55 15.27
C GLU A 165 -4.40 -7.68 15.78
N ALA A 166 -3.92 -8.93 15.89
CA ALA A 166 -2.62 -9.21 16.49
C ALA A 166 -1.44 -8.90 15.55
N PHE A 167 -1.59 -9.15 14.25
CA PHE A 167 -0.45 -9.17 13.32
C PHE A 167 -0.55 -8.17 12.17
N ILE A 168 -1.75 -7.78 11.73
CA ILE A 168 -1.93 -6.89 10.58
C ILE A 168 -2.03 -5.43 11.02
N ARG A 169 -3.02 -5.07 11.84
CA ARG A 169 -3.27 -3.68 12.25
C ARG A 169 -2.08 -3.01 12.96
N PRO A 170 -1.30 -3.69 13.82
CA PRO A 170 -0.15 -3.06 14.49
C PRO A 170 0.93 -2.56 13.53
N GLN A 171 1.02 -3.12 12.32
CA GLN A 171 1.97 -2.68 11.29
C GLN A 171 1.69 -1.26 10.80
N GLN A 172 0.47 -0.74 10.98
CA GLN A 172 0.11 0.64 10.64
C GLN A 172 1.08 1.64 11.29
N ARG A 173 1.56 1.40 12.52
CA ARG A 173 2.50 2.31 13.23
C ARG A 173 3.89 2.40 12.57
N ARG A 174 4.20 1.48 11.65
CA ARG A 174 5.45 1.43 10.90
C ARG A 174 5.31 1.99 9.48
N ALA A 175 4.12 2.39 9.04
CA ALA A 175 3.97 3.04 7.74
C ALA A 175 4.53 4.48 7.74
N ASP A 176 4.87 5.01 6.57
CA ASP A 176 5.13 6.43 6.36
C ASP A 176 3.86 7.16 5.91
N LEU A 177 3.01 6.45 5.15
CA LEU A 177 1.67 6.88 4.77
C LEU A 177 0.63 5.87 5.24
N VAL A 178 -0.42 6.33 5.90
CA VAL A 178 -1.60 5.50 6.20
C VAL A 178 -2.77 6.00 5.38
N VAL A 179 -3.22 5.24 4.39
CA VAL A 179 -4.31 5.64 3.50
C VAL A 179 -5.57 4.85 3.89
N SER A 180 -6.64 5.57 4.15
CA SER A 180 -7.97 5.03 4.44
C SER A 180 -8.97 5.63 3.46
N PHE A 181 -9.49 4.80 2.56
CA PHE A 181 -10.65 5.17 1.75
C PHE A 181 -11.92 4.84 2.54
N GLN A 182 -12.85 5.77 2.62
CA GLN A 182 -14.06 5.65 3.42
C GLN A 182 -15.28 6.20 2.69
N PRO A 183 -16.49 5.74 3.03
CA PRO A 183 -17.70 6.28 2.43
C PRO A 183 -17.80 7.79 2.70
N GLY A 184 -17.99 8.57 1.65
CA GLY A 184 -18.35 9.99 1.76
C GLY A 184 -19.86 10.18 1.61
N ASP A 185 -20.27 11.34 1.11
CA ASP A 185 -21.69 11.68 0.92
C ASP A 185 -22.35 10.84 -0.18
N ARG A 186 -21.57 10.34 -1.14
CA ARG A 186 -22.04 9.43 -2.19
C ARG A 186 -21.71 7.98 -1.82
N SER A 187 -22.64 7.08 -2.12
CA SER A 187 -22.54 5.66 -1.77
C SER A 187 -21.77 4.80 -2.78
N ASP A 188 -21.21 5.40 -3.82
CA ASP A 188 -20.49 4.69 -4.87
C ASP A 188 -18.97 4.67 -4.64
N GLN A 189 -18.28 3.71 -5.27
CA GLN A 189 -16.84 3.50 -5.07
C GLN A 189 -15.96 4.58 -5.71
N ALA A 190 -16.50 5.40 -6.61
CA ALA A 190 -15.72 6.45 -7.29
C ALA A 190 -15.55 7.70 -6.41
N HIS A 191 -16.45 7.91 -5.45
CA HIS A 191 -16.51 9.10 -4.60
C HIS A 191 -16.26 8.77 -3.12
N LEU A 192 -15.36 7.81 -2.86
CA LEU A 192 -14.87 7.57 -1.51
C LEU A 192 -13.95 8.71 -1.08
N ASP A 193 -14.11 9.18 0.14
CA ASP A 193 -13.15 10.10 0.74
C ASP A 193 -11.83 9.36 1.00
N ALA A 194 -10.71 10.06 0.87
CA ALA A 194 -9.41 9.54 1.27
C ALA A 194 -8.88 10.32 2.49
N LYS A 195 -8.62 9.61 3.58
CA LYS A 195 -7.84 10.12 4.71
C LYS A 195 -6.44 9.55 4.65
N ILE A 196 -5.45 10.42 4.58
CA ILE A 196 -4.04 10.06 4.49
C ILE A 196 -3.30 10.59 5.72
N GLY A 197 -2.84 9.69 6.58
CA GLY A 197 -1.87 10.01 7.63
C GLY A 197 -0.49 10.22 7.03
N LEU A 198 0.08 11.40 7.24
CA LEU A 198 1.38 11.88 6.78
C LEU A 198 2.35 11.90 7.96
N ARG A 199 3.42 11.08 7.90
CA ARG A 199 4.38 10.95 8.99
C ARG A 199 5.74 11.51 8.64
N GLU A 200 6.40 12.06 9.66
CA GLU A 200 7.69 12.78 9.58
C GLU A 200 8.85 11.96 8.97
N GLY A 201 8.70 10.64 8.82
CA GLY A 201 9.68 9.79 8.14
C GLY A 201 9.86 10.12 6.66
N LEU A 202 8.94 10.86 6.04
CA LEU A 202 9.06 11.39 4.68
C LEU A 202 8.82 12.91 4.67
N THR A 203 9.56 13.62 3.83
CA THR A 203 9.25 15.03 3.53
C THR A 203 8.06 15.08 2.57
N HIS A 204 6.94 15.65 3.02
CA HIS A 204 5.71 15.78 2.23
C HIS A 204 5.66 17.08 1.44
N PRO A 205 4.99 17.11 0.26
CA PRO A 205 4.78 18.34 -0.47
C PRO A 205 3.88 19.29 0.34
N ASP A 206 4.08 20.59 0.20
CA ASP A 206 3.22 21.58 0.85
C ASP A 206 1.88 21.70 0.11
N LEU A 207 0.82 21.23 0.77
CA LEU A 207 -0.56 21.26 0.26
C LEU A 207 -1.40 22.34 0.93
N SER A 208 -0.83 23.16 1.82
CA SER A 208 -1.55 24.21 2.55
C SER A 208 -2.30 25.21 1.64
N PRO A 209 -1.80 25.57 0.44
CA PRO A 209 -2.54 26.44 -0.49
C PRO A 209 -3.87 25.86 -1.03
N PHE A 210 -4.08 24.55 -0.90
CA PHE A 210 -5.27 23.85 -1.39
C PHE A 210 -6.22 23.43 -0.26
N VAL A 211 -5.91 23.85 0.98
CA VAL A 211 -6.78 23.64 2.14
C VAL A 211 -7.83 24.72 2.18
N ASP A 212 -9.09 24.35 2.05
CA ASP A 212 -10.23 25.26 2.10
C ASP A 212 -11.51 24.56 2.59
N ASP A 213 -12.46 25.35 3.07
CA ASP A 213 -13.74 24.86 3.61
C ASP A 213 -14.79 24.58 2.51
N ASN A 214 -14.46 24.81 1.23
CA ASN A 214 -15.40 24.77 0.09
C ASN A 214 -15.24 23.48 -0.74
N GLY A 215 -15.08 22.33 -0.08
CA GLY A 215 -14.90 21.04 -0.76
C GLY A 215 -13.50 20.80 -1.30
N GLY A 216 -12.51 21.60 -0.89
CA GLY A 216 -11.09 21.35 -1.12
C GLY A 216 -10.49 20.36 -0.11
N LEU A 217 -9.17 20.40 0.05
CA LEU A 217 -8.48 19.55 1.01
C LEU A 217 -8.74 20.02 2.43
N SER A 218 -8.71 19.10 3.40
CA SER A 218 -8.64 19.48 4.82
C SER A 218 -7.39 18.92 5.45
N LEU A 219 -6.71 19.71 6.27
CA LEU A 219 -5.48 19.31 6.94
C LEU A 219 -5.65 19.42 8.45
N THR A 220 -5.40 18.33 9.17
CA THR A 220 -5.41 18.30 10.64
C THR A 220 -4.04 17.93 11.17
N GLU A 221 -3.54 18.67 12.14
CA GLU A 221 -2.28 18.40 12.83
C GLU A 221 -2.52 18.14 14.32
N ARG A 222 -2.06 16.98 14.82
CA ARG A 222 -2.15 16.60 16.24
C ARG A 222 -0.81 16.04 16.71
N LYS A 223 -0.10 16.79 17.56
CA LYS A 223 1.21 16.47 18.18
C LYS A 223 2.31 16.03 17.19
N HIS A 224 2.19 14.83 16.60
CA HIS A 224 3.12 14.19 15.65
C HIS A 224 2.41 13.46 14.50
N GLU A 225 1.12 13.69 14.33
CA GLU A 225 0.32 13.09 13.26
C GLU A 225 -0.33 14.21 12.44
N ARG A 226 0.10 14.33 11.19
CA ARG A 226 -0.53 15.18 10.18
C ARG A 226 -1.47 14.29 9.38
N SER A 227 -2.74 14.68 9.25
CA SER A 227 -3.74 13.96 8.47
C SER A 227 -4.27 14.86 7.38
N LEU A 228 -4.21 14.38 6.13
CA LEU A 228 -4.83 14.99 4.97
C LEU A 228 -6.16 14.30 4.71
N TRP A 229 -7.22 15.09 4.55
CA TRP A 229 -8.52 14.65 4.07
C TRP A 229 -8.71 15.13 2.64
N ILE A 230 -9.17 14.22 1.78
CA ILE A 230 -9.46 14.46 0.37
C ILE A 230 -10.91 14.03 0.15
N PRO A 231 -11.85 14.97 -0.08
CA PRO A 231 -13.23 14.63 -0.40
C PRO A 231 -13.31 13.78 -1.67
N GLY A 232 -14.17 12.75 -1.65
CA GLY A 232 -14.42 11.88 -2.79
C GLY A 232 -15.20 12.58 -3.90
N ASP A 233 -15.91 13.65 -3.57
CA ASP A 233 -16.69 14.50 -4.48
C ASP A 233 -15.99 15.81 -4.84
N ILE A 234 -14.68 15.90 -4.58
CA ILE A 234 -13.87 17.05 -5.00
C ILE A 234 -14.08 17.34 -6.49
N ASP A 235 -14.29 18.62 -6.82
CA ASP A 235 -14.48 19.05 -8.20
C ASP A 235 -13.27 18.61 -9.06
N PRO A 236 -13.47 18.00 -10.24
CA PRO A 236 -12.37 17.50 -11.07
C PRO A 236 -11.37 18.57 -11.49
N ALA A 237 -11.79 19.82 -11.72
CA ALA A 237 -10.86 20.89 -12.06
C ALA A 237 -9.99 21.24 -10.84
N ARG A 238 -10.58 21.26 -9.64
CA ARG A 238 -9.85 21.45 -8.38
C ARG A 238 -8.89 20.30 -8.09
N GLY A 239 -9.32 19.06 -8.32
CA GLY A 239 -8.47 17.87 -8.22
C GLY A 239 -7.27 17.96 -9.16
N ALA A 240 -7.48 18.36 -10.41
CA ALA A 240 -6.41 18.58 -11.38
C ALA A 240 -5.43 19.69 -10.94
N GLU A 241 -5.90 20.82 -10.42
CA GLU A 241 -5.03 21.88 -9.88
C GLU A 241 -4.07 21.36 -8.80
N ILE A 242 -4.58 20.52 -7.89
CA ILE A 242 -3.79 19.92 -6.81
C ILE A 242 -2.79 18.91 -7.39
N GLU A 243 -3.24 18.06 -8.32
CA GLU A 243 -2.39 17.08 -8.99
C GLU A 243 -1.21 17.78 -9.68
N GLU A 244 -1.50 18.84 -10.45
CA GLU A 244 -0.51 19.68 -11.13
C GLU A 244 0.50 20.30 -10.16
N ALA A 245 0.02 20.83 -9.04
CA ALA A 245 0.92 21.40 -8.04
C ALA A 245 1.87 20.35 -7.41
N ILE A 246 1.43 19.09 -7.29
CA ILE A 246 2.30 18.00 -6.84
C ILE A 246 3.28 17.63 -7.96
N TRP A 247 2.83 17.59 -9.22
CA TRP A 247 3.66 17.35 -10.39
C TRP A 247 4.76 18.38 -10.60
N ASP A 248 4.49 19.66 -10.37
CA ASP A 248 5.49 20.72 -10.45
C ASP A 248 6.64 20.46 -9.48
N ARG A 249 6.39 19.84 -8.33
CA ARG A 249 7.47 19.48 -7.39
C ARG A 249 8.29 18.27 -7.85
N MET A 250 7.89 17.62 -8.94
CA MET A 250 8.55 16.48 -9.57
C MET A 250 9.05 16.83 -10.99
N HIS A 251 9.55 18.04 -11.25
CA HIS A 251 10.02 18.45 -12.58
C HIS A 251 10.99 17.45 -13.27
N PHE A 252 11.78 16.71 -12.48
CA PHE A 252 12.71 15.66 -12.97
C PHE A 252 12.00 14.39 -13.46
N ALA A 253 10.71 14.23 -13.18
CA ALA A 253 9.86 13.11 -13.55
C ALA A 253 8.70 13.51 -14.49
N SER A 254 8.81 14.66 -15.16
CA SER A 254 7.78 15.18 -16.09
C SER A 254 7.39 14.20 -17.20
N HIS A 255 8.28 13.29 -17.60
CA HIS A 255 8.01 12.21 -18.56
C HIS A 255 6.98 11.18 -18.09
N LEU A 256 6.69 11.11 -16.79
CA LEU A 256 5.67 10.21 -16.22
C LEU A 256 4.26 10.80 -16.25
N ARG A 257 4.10 12.07 -16.63
CA ARG A 257 2.80 12.75 -16.58
C ARG A 257 1.80 12.10 -17.55
N SER A 258 0.68 11.61 -17.02
CA SER A 258 -0.38 10.94 -17.78
C SER A 258 -1.72 11.04 -17.05
N GLU A 259 -2.83 11.12 -17.78
CA GLU A 259 -4.20 11.21 -17.24
C GLU A 259 -4.72 9.90 -16.59
N ARG A 260 -3.84 8.93 -16.28
CA ARG A 260 -4.21 7.55 -15.92
C ARG A 260 -4.31 7.27 -14.41
N LEU A 261 -4.05 8.26 -13.57
CA LEU A 261 -4.24 8.12 -12.12
C LEU A 261 -5.74 8.11 -11.78
N GLY A 262 -6.10 7.52 -10.64
CA GLY A 262 -7.49 7.42 -10.19
C GLY A 262 -8.33 6.33 -10.87
N GLU A 263 -7.79 5.65 -11.88
CA GLU A 263 -8.53 4.61 -12.61
C GLU A 263 -8.66 3.30 -11.82
N PHE A 264 -9.90 2.84 -11.62
CA PHE A 264 -10.21 1.56 -11.02
C PHE A 264 -11.31 0.80 -11.77
N THR A 265 -11.49 -0.49 -11.48
CA THR A 265 -12.45 -1.34 -12.20
C THR A 265 -13.42 -1.99 -11.23
N VAL A 266 -14.73 -1.82 -11.47
CA VAL A 266 -15.79 -2.55 -10.77
C VAL A 266 -16.43 -3.51 -11.76
N GLY A 267 -16.29 -4.82 -11.52
CA GLY A 267 -16.64 -5.82 -12.54
C GLY A 267 -15.76 -5.65 -13.79
N THR A 268 -16.37 -5.23 -14.90
CA THR A 268 -15.72 -4.90 -16.18
C THR A 268 -15.72 -3.40 -16.50
N GLU A 269 -16.38 -2.58 -15.69
CA GLU A 269 -16.53 -1.15 -15.94
C GLU A 269 -15.31 -0.39 -15.40
N LEU A 270 -14.79 0.54 -16.21
CA LEU A 270 -13.71 1.43 -15.83
C LEU A 270 -14.31 2.69 -15.21
N HIS A 271 -13.84 3.03 -14.02
CA HIS A 271 -14.21 4.22 -13.28
C HIS A 271 -12.98 5.05 -12.95
N ARG A 272 -13.18 6.32 -12.63
CA ARG A 272 -12.15 7.23 -12.14
C ARG A 272 -12.59 7.79 -10.78
N SER A 273 -11.64 7.94 -9.87
CA SER A 273 -11.81 8.56 -8.56
C SER A 273 -10.72 9.61 -8.35
N GLU A 274 -11.12 10.85 -8.07
CA GLU A 274 -10.17 11.95 -7.85
C GLU A 274 -9.40 11.79 -6.53
N SER A 275 -10.06 11.32 -5.46
CA SER A 275 -9.38 11.04 -4.19
C SER A 275 -8.34 9.92 -4.33
N LEU A 276 -8.60 8.90 -5.15
CA LEU A 276 -7.63 7.86 -5.52
C LEU A 276 -6.48 8.43 -6.35
N ALA A 277 -6.76 9.31 -7.32
CA ALA A 277 -5.74 9.94 -8.15
C ALA A 277 -4.76 10.76 -7.28
N LEU A 278 -5.30 11.57 -6.37
CA LEU A 278 -4.52 12.38 -5.44
C LEU A 278 -3.72 11.53 -4.44
N ALA A 279 -4.27 10.42 -3.95
CA ALA A 279 -3.52 9.48 -3.13
C ALA A 279 -2.35 8.85 -3.91
N GLN A 280 -2.57 8.48 -5.18
CA GLN A 280 -1.54 7.89 -6.03
C GLN A 280 -0.43 8.90 -6.38
N VAL A 281 -0.77 10.12 -6.80
CA VAL A 281 0.25 11.12 -7.14
C VAL A 281 1.10 11.50 -5.92
N LEU A 282 0.51 11.51 -4.72
CA LEU A 282 1.25 11.75 -3.48
C LEU A 282 2.25 10.62 -3.17
N ILE A 283 1.87 9.36 -3.37
CA ILE A 283 2.79 8.23 -3.22
C ILE A 283 3.90 8.32 -4.28
N LEU A 284 3.54 8.65 -5.52
CA LEU A 284 4.50 8.84 -6.60
C LEU A 284 5.52 9.93 -6.27
N TYR A 285 5.10 11.06 -5.72
CA TYR A 285 5.98 12.12 -5.24
C TYR A 285 7.07 11.59 -4.31
N HIS A 286 6.70 10.72 -3.37
CA HIS A 286 7.67 10.11 -2.47
C HIS A 286 8.62 9.13 -3.18
N LEU A 287 8.13 8.35 -4.15
CA LEU A 287 8.99 7.46 -4.94
C LEU A 287 9.98 8.23 -5.82
N ALA A 288 9.51 9.29 -6.48
CA ALA A 288 10.31 10.17 -7.31
C ALA A 288 11.40 10.85 -6.46
N THR A 289 11.04 11.39 -5.30
CA THR A 289 11.97 12.03 -4.35
C THR A 289 13.01 11.04 -3.82
N ALA A 290 12.59 9.82 -3.45
CA ALA A 290 13.50 8.75 -3.03
C ALA A 290 14.50 8.38 -4.14
N ARG A 291 14.01 8.28 -5.40
CA ARG A 291 14.87 8.00 -6.55
C ARG A 291 15.90 9.09 -6.78
N ALA A 292 15.50 10.36 -6.70
CA ALA A 292 16.40 11.49 -6.84
C ALA A 292 17.48 11.49 -5.75
N ALA A 293 17.10 11.25 -4.49
CA ALA A 293 18.05 11.17 -3.37
C ALA A 293 19.09 10.05 -3.54
N VAL A 294 18.65 8.85 -3.94
CA VAL A 294 19.55 7.71 -4.20
C VAL A 294 20.45 7.97 -5.41
N ALA A 295 19.94 8.63 -6.46
CA ALA A 295 20.74 8.97 -7.64
C ALA A 295 21.86 9.98 -7.33
N LEU A 296 21.68 10.82 -6.31
CA LEU A 296 22.68 11.77 -5.80
C LEU A 296 23.65 11.17 -4.79
N GLY A 297 23.57 9.85 -4.52
CA GLY A 297 24.49 9.14 -3.63
C GLY A 297 24.05 9.04 -2.16
N GLY A 298 22.82 9.45 -1.83
CA GLY A 298 22.24 9.27 -0.50
C GLY A 298 21.63 7.87 -0.28
N GLU A 299 21.29 7.53 0.96
CA GLU A 299 20.68 6.25 1.31
C GLU A 299 19.16 6.18 1.04
N GLY A 300 18.50 7.30 0.71
CA GLY A 300 17.06 7.40 0.45
C GLY A 300 16.49 8.78 0.81
N SER A 301 15.15 8.93 0.80
CA SER A 301 14.44 10.15 1.23
C SER A 301 13.99 10.12 2.70
N ARG A 302 14.28 9.04 3.43
CA ARG A 302 13.88 8.87 4.82
C ARG A 302 14.77 9.71 5.74
N THR A 303 14.18 10.53 6.59
CA THR A 303 14.91 11.25 7.64
C THR A 303 15.37 10.25 8.69
N GLU A 304 16.64 10.32 9.10
CA GLU A 304 17.18 9.50 10.20
C GLU A 304 16.61 9.95 11.55
N HIS A 305 15.34 9.64 11.83
CA HIS A 305 14.79 9.83 13.16
C HIS A 305 14.99 8.58 14.01
N ARG A 306 15.97 8.70 14.91
CA ARG A 306 16.25 7.96 16.15
C ARG A 306 15.27 6.80 16.42
N ARG A 307 15.77 5.56 16.27
CA ARG A 307 15.16 4.32 16.75
C ARG A 307 14.40 4.58 18.05
N VAL A 308 13.08 4.67 18.00
CA VAL A 308 12.26 4.70 19.22
C VAL A 308 12.32 3.27 19.77
N PRO A 309 12.94 3.03 20.95
CA PRO A 309 12.96 1.70 21.52
C PRO A 309 11.52 1.26 21.74
N ALA A 310 11.20 0.02 21.36
CA ALA A 310 9.87 -0.58 21.50
C ALA A 310 9.27 -0.46 22.92
N ALA A 311 10.10 -0.18 23.94
CA ALA A 311 9.71 -0.02 25.33
C ALA A 311 9.08 1.34 25.72
N ALA A 312 9.09 2.37 24.85
CA ALA A 312 8.50 3.67 25.17
C ALA A 312 7.07 3.87 24.61
N ALA A 313 6.53 2.90 23.88
CA ALA A 313 5.24 3.01 23.18
C ALA A 313 4.03 2.44 23.96
N GLU A 314 4.23 1.86 25.15
CA GLU A 314 3.15 1.28 25.97
C GLU A 314 2.35 2.33 26.78
N GLN A 315 2.63 3.63 26.64
CA GLN A 315 1.94 4.69 27.42
C GLN A 315 0.99 5.56 26.60
N LEU A 316 0.62 5.18 25.37
CA LEU A 316 -0.34 5.94 24.54
C LEU A 316 -1.65 5.19 24.25
N SER A 317 -1.98 4.14 25.02
CA SER A 317 -3.27 3.43 24.94
C SER A 317 -4.09 3.52 26.23
N SER A 318 -4.14 4.69 26.85
CA SER A 318 -5.09 5.04 27.91
C SER A 318 -5.84 6.31 27.56
#